data_AF-A0AB36J0Y6-F1
#
_entry.id   AF-A0AB36J0Y6-F1
#
_cell.length_a   1.000
_cell.length_b   1.000
_cell.length_c   1.000
_cell.angle_alpha   90.00
_cell.angle_beta   90.00
_cell.angle_gamma   90.00
#
_symmetry.space_group_name_H-M   'P 1'
#
loop_
_entity.id
_entity.type
_entity.pdbx_description
1 polymer ?
#
loop_
_entity_poly.entity_id
_entity_poly.type
_entity_poly.pdbx_seq_one_letter_code
_entity_poly.pdbx_strand_id
1 'polypeptide(L)' 'MEQLLKQVEKGTQVRSSGADGVLDDLKQHRDSTTNADLRSALAWLCNAQSRMASSPSPAHSRDVLLAAYEVKRVLAIG' A
#
# COMPACT_ATOMS: atom_id res chain seq x y z
N MET A 1 -7.87 -0.07 -7.71
CA MET A 1 -6.47 -0.43 -7.40
C MET A 1 -5.44 0.60 -7.89
N GLU A 2 -5.35 0.90 -9.19
CA GLU A 2 -4.31 1.84 -9.69
C GLU A 2 -4.36 3.23 -9.03
N GLN A 3 -5.56 3.81 -8.90
CA GLN A 3 -5.76 5.10 -8.21
C GLN A 3 -5.40 5.03 -6.72
N LEU A 4 -5.67 3.90 -6.07
CA LEU A 4 -5.34 3.68 -4.66
C LEU A 4 -3.81 3.64 -4.47
N LEU A 5 -3.08 2.95 -5.36
CA LEU A 5 -1.62 2.92 -5.33
C LEU A 5 -1.00 4.30 -5.60
N LYS A 6 -1.59 5.13 -6.47
CA LYS A 6 -1.16 6.52 -6.65
C LYS A 6 -1.33 7.35 -5.38
N GLN A 7 -2.41 7.13 -4.63
CA GLN A 7 -2.64 7.82 -3.34
C GLN A 7 -1.64 7.38 -2.27
N VAL A 8 -1.33 6.08 -2.19
CA VAL A 8 -0.27 5.52 -1.34
C VAL A 8 1.07 6.21 -1.64
N GLU A 9 1.48 6.21 -2.91
CA GLU A 9 2.75 6.81 -3.35
C GLU A 9 2.81 8.31 -3.01
N LYS A 10 1.72 9.04 -3.25
CA LYS A 10 1.61 10.46 -2.88
C LYS A 10 1.72 10.68 -1.37
N GLY A 11 1.13 9.80 -0.56
CA GLY A 11 1.19 9.85 0.91
C GLY A 11 2.61 9.69 1.47
N THR A 12 3.52 9.05 0.72
CA THR A 12 4.95 8.98 1.09
C THR A 12 5.70 10.30 0.89
N GLN A 13 5.19 11.20 0.04
CA GLN A 13 5.83 12.45 -0.38
C GLN A 13 5.26 13.68 0.35
N VAL A 14 3.96 13.70 0.60
CA VAL A 14 3.26 14.77 1.32
C VAL A 14 2.41 14.18 2.43
N ARG A 15 2.51 14.74 3.65
CA ARG A 15 1.62 14.38 4.77
C ARG A 15 0.22 14.91 4.47
N SER A 16 -0.54 14.17 3.66
CA SER A 16 -1.93 14.45 3.38
C SER A 16 -2.80 13.79 4.45
N SER A 17 -3.77 14.53 4.96
CA SER A 17 -4.83 14.08 5.87
C SER A 17 -5.76 13.00 5.28
N GLY A 18 -5.54 12.55 4.04
CA GLY A 18 -6.26 11.44 3.41
C GLY A 18 -5.66 10.05 3.65
N ALA A 19 -4.63 9.91 4.49
CA ALA A 19 -3.92 8.64 4.70
C ALA A 19 -4.77 7.54 5.38
N ASP A 20 -5.77 7.91 6.18
CA ASP A 20 -6.58 6.94 6.94
C ASP A 20 -7.52 6.13 6.02
N GLY A 21 -8.17 6.76 5.04
CA GLY A 21 -9.04 6.05 4.10
C GLY A 21 -8.28 5.08 3.18
N VAL A 22 -7.04 5.42 2.84
CA VAL A 22 -6.18 4.59 1.98
C VAL A 22 -5.87 3.24 2.64
N LEU A 23 -5.62 3.21 3.95
CA LEU A 23 -5.30 1.97 4.64
C LEU A 23 -6.50 1.03 4.71
N ASP A 24 -7.71 1.56 4.91
CA ASP A 24 -8.92 0.74 4.97
C ASP A 24 -9.31 0.19 3.59
N ASP A 25 -9.18 0.99 2.52
CA ASP A 25 -9.34 0.52 1.15
C ASP A 25 -8.35 -0.61 0.80
N LEU A 26 -7.09 -0.49 1.24
CA LEU A 26 -6.08 -1.54 1.03
C LEU A 26 -6.43 -2.84 1.76
N LYS A 27 -6.92 -2.76 3.00
CA LYS A 27 -7.38 -3.93 3.77
C LYS A 27 -8.58 -4.59 3.07
N GLN A 28 -9.55 -3.80 2.62
CA GLN A 28 -10.71 -4.32 1.91
C GLN A 28 -10.30 -5.07 0.63
N HIS A 29 -9.34 -4.55 -0.14
CA HIS A 29 -8.81 -5.25 -1.31
C HIS A 29 -8.06 -6.55 -0.95
N ARG A 30 -7.28 -6.55 0.14
CA ARG A 30 -6.60 -7.74 0.65
C ARG A 30 -7.59 -8.84 1.05
N ASP A 31 -8.68 -8.45 1.70
CA ASP A 31 -9.64 -9.40 2.26
C ASP A 31 -10.60 -9.96 1.20
N SER A 32 -10.84 -9.20 0.13
CA SER A 32 -11.72 -9.60 -0.99
C SER A 32 -11.02 -10.37 -2.11
N THR A 33 -9.70 -10.23 -2.29
CA THR A 33 -9.00 -10.95 -3.36
C THR A 33 -8.92 -12.44 -3.09
N THR A 34 -9.03 -13.29 -4.12
CA THR A 34 -8.80 -14.75 -4.04
C THR A 34 -7.38 -15.15 -4.40
N ASN A 35 -6.62 -14.27 -5.07
CA ASN A 35 -5.23 -14.51 -5.46
C ASN A 35 -4.30 -14.41 -4.23
N ALA A 36 -3.59 -15.50 -3.92
CA ALA A 36 -2.73 -15.61 -2.74
C ALA A 36 -1.50 -14.69 -2.78
N ASP A 37 -0.89 -14.52 -3.95
CA ASP A 37 0.25 -13.62 -4.15
C ASP A 37 -0.18 -12.17 -3.99
N LEU A 38 -1.34 -11.81 -4.56
CA LEU A 38 -1.90 -10.47 -4.44
C LEU A 38 -2.29 -10.17 -2.99
N ARG A 39 -2.87 -11.15 -2.28
CA ARG A 39 -3.17 -11.01 -0.85
C ARG A 39 -1.92 -10.77 -0.02
N SER A 40 -0.83 -11.49 -0.30
CA SER A 40 0.45 -11.34 0.39
C SER A 40 1.08 -9.96 0.12
N ALA A 41 1.10 -9.53 -1.14
CA ALA A 41 1.58 -8.21 -1.53
C ALA A 41 0.79 -7.07 -0.87
N LEU A 42 -0.55 -7.18 -0.83
CA LEU A 42 -1.42 -6.21 -0.16
C LEU A 42 -1.24 -6.21 1.35
N ALA A 43 -0.99 -7.37 1.98
CA ALA A 43 -0.69 -7.45 3.40
C ALA A 43 0.62 -6.71 3.75
N TRP A 44 1.67 -6.89 2.95
CA TRP A 44 2.90 -6.12 3.10
C TRP A 44 2.63 -4.61 2.96
N LEU A 45 1.90 -4.20 1.93
CA LEU A 45 1.60 -2.80 1.72
C LEU A 45 0.77 -2.18 2.86
N CYS A 46 -0.21 -2.90 3.41
CA CYS A 46 -0.96 -2.45 4.59
C CYS A 46 -0.04 -2.22 5.80
N ASN A 47 0.89 -3.14 6.03
CA ASN A 47 1.84 -3.05 7.15
C ASN A 47 2.81 -1.87 6.98
N ALA A 48 3.35 -1.69 5.78
CA ALA A 48 4.23 -0.57 5.46
C ALA A 48 3.51 0.77 5.61
N GLN A 49 2.28 0.88 5.09
CA GLN A 49 1.46 2.08 5.20
C GLN A 49 1.12 2.41 6.67
N SER A 50 0.81 1.39 7.48
CA SER A 50 0.56 1.57 8.92
C SER A 50 1.81 2.10 9.64
N ARG A 51 3.00 1.54 9.36
CA ARG A 51 4.27 2.03 9.92
C ARG A 51 4.57 3.46 9.51
N MET A 52 4.33 3.78 8.22
CA MET A 52 4.51 5.13 7.71
C MET A 52 3.56 6.13 8.39
N ALA A 53 2.29 5.77 8.61
CA ALA A 53 1.33 6.63 9.30
C ALA A 53 1.72 6.87 10.77
N SER A 54 2.17 5.82 11.49
CA SER A 54 2.55 5.93 12.90
C SER A 54 3.90 6.61 13.13
N SER A 55 4.88 6.40 12.25
CA SER A 55 6.25 6.92 12.41
C SER A 55 6.86 7.28 11.06
N PRO A 56 6.53 8.45 10.47
CA PRO A 56 7.02 8.80 9.14
C PRO A 56 8.55 8.93 9.11
N SER A 57 9.20 8.22 8.18
CA SER A 57 10.65 8.28 7.95
C SER A 57 10.98 7.92 6.50
N PRO A 58 12.15 8.33 5.97
CA PRO A 58 12.58 7.93 4.63
C PRO A 58 12.65 6.41 4.43
N ALA A 59 12.99 5.66 5.49
CA ALA A 59 13.03 4.20 5.45
C ALA A 59 11.61 3.61 5.27
N HIS A 60 10.63 4.13 6.02
CA HIS A 60 9.23 3.68 5.89
C HIS A 60 8.60 4.14 4.57
N SER A 61 8.94 5.34 4.07
CA SER A 61 8.55 5.75 2.71
C SER A 61 9.06 4.78 1.66
N ARG A 62 10.32 4.35 1.76
CA ARG A 62 10.91 3.37 0.83
C ARG A 62 10.23 2.00 0.92
N ASP A 63 9.93 1.54 2.13
CA ASP A 63 9.20 0.28 2.35
C ASP A 63 7.81 0.31 1.70
N VAL A 64 7.06 1.41 1.87
CA VAL A 64 5.76 1.61 1.19
C VAL A 64 5.90 1.56 -0.33
N LEU A 65 6.90 2.23 -0.90
CA LEU A 65 7.12 2.22 -2.35
C LEU A 65 7.48 0.83 -2.89
N LEU A 66 8.29 0.07 -2.16
CA LEU A 66 8.62 -1.31 -2.52
C LEU A 66 7.39 -2.22 -2.48
N ALA A 67 6.58 -2.12 -1.42
CA ALA A 67 5.34 -2.87 -1.30
C ALA A 67 4.32 -2.49 -2.39
N ALA A 68 4.24 -1.20 -2.76
CA ALA A 68 3.38 -0.75 -3.85
C ALA A 68 3.85 -1.30 -5.21
N TYR A 69 5.16 -1.34 -5.45
CA TYR A 69 5.74 -1.97 -6.64
C TYR A 69 5.42 -3.47 -6.71
N GLU A 70 5.53 -4.19 -5.59
CA GLU A 70 5.16 -5.60 -5.49
C GLU A 70 3.71 -5.85 -5.95
N VAL A 71 2.77 -5.06 -5.42
CA VAL A 71 1.35 -5.16 -5.80
C VAL A 71 1.18 -4.93 -7.30
N LYS A 72 1.82 -3.89 -7.87
CA LYS A 72 1.79 -3.62 -9.32
C LYS A 72 2.34 -4.80 -10.13
N ARG A 73 3.45 -5.40 -9.68
CA ARG A 73 4.06 -6.55 -10.36
C ARG A 73 3.14 -7.75 -10.36
N VAL A 74 2.55 -8.11 -9.21
CA VAL A 74 1.63 -9.25 -9.12
C VAL A 74 0.39 -9.04 -10.00
N LEU A 75 -0.16 -7.83 -10.02
CA LEU A 75 -1.30 -7.47 -10.88
C LEU A 75 -0.98 -7.49 -12.38
N ALA A 76 0.28 -7.37 -12.77
CA ALA A 76 0.69 -7.42 -14.16
C ALA A 76 0.95 -8.86 -14.66
N ILE A 77 1.07 -9.82 -13.73
CA ILE A 77 1.38 -11.22 -14.02
C ILE A 77 0.11 -12.10 -13.99
N GLY A 78 -0.92 -11.70 -13.22
CA GLY A 78 -2.20 -12.39 -13.10
C GLY A 78 -3.30 -11.81 -13.96
#